data_AF-A0A836QFI5-F1
#
_entry.id   AF-A0A836QFI5-F1
#
_cell.length_a   1.000
_cell.length_b   1.000
_cell.length_c   1.000
_cell.angle_alpha   90.00
_cell.angle_beta   90.00
_cell.angle_gamma   90.00
#
_symmetry.space_group_name_H-M   'P 1'
#
loop_
_entity.id
_entity.type
_entity.pdbx_description
1 polymer ?
#
loop_
_entity_poly.entity_id
_entity_poly.type
_entity_poly.pdbx_seq_one_letter_code
_entity_poly.pdbx_strand_id
1 'polypeptide(L)' 'MSEKRELILKYRNDVVNGKKLTRSTISELFNINNKFLLNLSDAANYITRHFHGSEVDIEELANIKKNFCSEDCTFCS' A
#
# COMPACT_ATOMS: atom_id res chain seq x y z
N MET A 1 -16.86 -8.48 -16.41
CA MET A 1 -15.71 -8.13 -15.54
C MET A 1 -15.71 -9.11 -14.36
N SER A 2 -14.56 -9.42 -13.75
CA SER A 2 -14.54 -10.30 -12.56
C SER A 2 -14.99 -9.50 -11.33
N GLU A 3 -15.86 -10.08 -10.49
CA GLU A 3 -16.36 -9.49 -9.24
C GLU A 3 -15.25 -8.87 -8.38
N LYS A 4 -14.08 -9.52 -8.29
CA LYS A 4 -12.93 -9.03 -7.53
C LYS A 4 -12.28 -7.78 -8.14
N ARG A 5 -12.32 -7.61 -9.46
CA ARG A 5 -11.84 -6.37 -10.11
C ARG A 5 -12.76 -5.20 -9.79
N GLU A 6 -14.07 -5.42 -9.79
CA GLU A 6 -15.06 -4.40 -9.43
C GLU A 6 -14.94 -4.00 -7.96
N LEU A 7 -14.68 -4.97 -7.07
CA LEU A 7 -14.39 -4.73 -5.67
C LEU A 7 -13.16 -3.81 -5.48
N ILE A 8 -12.05 -4.09 -6.15
CA ILE A 8 -10.83 -3.25 -6.08
C ILE A 8 -11.15 -1.82 -6.55
N LEU A 9 -11.85 -1.68 -7.68
CA LEU A 9 -12.21 -0.37 -8.23
C LEU A 9 -13.13 0.42 -7.29
N LYS A 10 -14.09 -0.27 -6.66
CA LYS A 10 -14.98 0.33 -5.65
C LYS A 10 -14.16 0.90 -4.50
N TYR A 11 -13.28 0.10 -3.90
CA TYR A 11 -12.52 0.55 -2.73
C TYR A 11 -11.48 1.62 -3.06
N ARG A 12 -10.89 1.58 -4.26
CA ARG A 12 -10.10 2.69 -4.78
C ARG A 12 -10.89 4.00 -4.78
N ASN A 13 -12.10 3.97 -5.33
CA ASN A 13 -12.96 5.15 -5.39
C ASN A 13 -13.42 5.60 -4.00
N ASP A 14 -13.72 4.67 -3.11
CA ASP A 14 -14.07 5.00 -1.72
C ASP A 14 -12.92 5.76 -1.02
N VAL A 15 -11.67 5.30 -1.17
CA VAL A 15 -10.47 5.97 -0.63
C VAL A 15 -10.28 7.36 -1.25
N VAL A 16 -10.39 7.48 -2.56
CA VAL A 16 -10.28 8.77 -3.27
C VAL A 16 -11.35 9.77 -2.80
N ASN A 17 -12.55 9.28 -2.48
CA ASN A 17 -13.63 10.10 -1.92
C ASN A 17 -13.52 10.30 -0.39
N GLY A 18 -12.37 9.99 0.22
CA GLY A 18 -12.11 10.22 1.65
C GLY A 18 -12.78 9.21 2.59
N LYS A 19 -13.36 8.12 2.08
CA LYS A 19 -13.96 7.08 2.94
C LYS A 19 -12.88 6.14 3.46
N LYS A 20 -13.00 5.78 4.74
CA LYS A 20 -12.16 4.76 5.36
C LYS A 20 -12.68 3.36 5.04
N LEU A 21 -11.77 2.46 4.70
CA LEU A 21 -12.09 1.04 4.55
C LEU A 21 -12.16 0.36 5.93
N THR A 22 -13.02 -0.65 6.04
CA THR A 22 -13.11 -1.44 7.27
C THR A 22 -11.99 -2.49 7.33
N ARG A 23 -11.71 -3.01 8.53
CA ARG A 23 -10.69 -4.07 8.71
C ARG A 23 -11.03 -5.34 7.92
N SER A 24 -12.31 -5.71 7.81
CA SER A 24 -12.72 -6.89 7.03
C SER A 24 -12.46 -6.69 5.54
N THR A 25 -12.81 -5.53 5.00
CA THR A 25 -12.49 -5.14 3.61
C THR A 25 -11.00 -5.17 3.34
N ILE A 26 -10.19 -4.59 4.24
CA ILE A 26 -8.73 -4.60 4.09
C ILE A 26 -8.19 -6.03 4.11
N SER A 27 -8.69 -6.86 5.02
CA SER A 27 -8.33 -8.28 5.10
C SER A 27 -8.67 -9.05 3.81
N GLU A 28 -9.80 -8.72 3.16
CA GLU A 28 -10.17 -9.33 1.89
C GLU A 28 -9.19 -8.92 0.76
N LEU A 29 -8.82 -7.64 0.69
CA LEU A 29 -7.85 -7.14 -0.29
C LEU A 29 -6.45 -7.72 -0.06
N PHE A 30 -6.02 -7.82 1.20
CA PHE A 30 -4.72 -8.36 1.57
C PHE A 30 -4.56 -9.84 1.18
N ASN A 31 -5.64 -10.61 1.26
CA ASN A 31 -5.65 -12.04 0.93
C ASN A 31 -6.22 -12.33 -0.47
N ILE A 32 -6.27 -11.33 -1.35
CA ILE A 32 -6.80 -11.53 -2.70
C ILE A 32 -5.89 -12.47 -3.51
N ASN A 33 -6.47 -13.25 -4.42
CA ASN A 33 -5.70 -14.15 -5.26
C ASN A 33 -4.69 -13.39 -6.14
N ASN A 34 -3.48 -13.96 -6.29
CA ASN A 34 -2.36 -13.37 -7.02
C ASN A 34 -2.69 -12.92 -8.46
N LYS A 35 -3.68 -13.54 -9.13
CA LYS A 35 -4.13 -13.13 -10.46
C LYS A 35 -4.65 -11.69 -10.53
N PHE A 36 -4.94 -11.06 -9.38
CA PHE A 36 -5.42 -9.69 -9.26
C PHE A 36 -4.36 -8.70 -8.74
N LEU A 37 -3.10 -9.12 -8.56
CA LEU A 37 -2.04 -8.23 -8.06
C LEU A 37 -1.83 -7.00 -8.93
N LEU A 38 -1.88 -7.14 -10.25
CA LEU A 38 -1.80 -5.99 -11.16
C LEU A 38 -2.97 -5.03 -10.96
N ASN A 39 -4.20 -5.54 -10.78
CA ASN A 39 -5.36 -4.69 -10.52
C ASN A 39 -5.24 -3.92 -9.19
N LEU A 40 -4.70 -4.56 -8.14
CA LEU A 40 -4.39 -3.89 -6.87
C LEU A 40 -3.30 -2.82 -7.04
N SER A 41 -2.22 -3.14 -7.74
CA SER A 41 -1.11 -2.22 -8.00
C SER A 41 -1.58 -1.00 -8.79
N ASP A 42 -2.42 -1.20 -9.81
CA ASP A 42 -2.98 -0.11 -10.62
C ASP A 42 -3.89 0.79 -9.77
N ALA A 43 -4.72 0.21 -8.91
CA ALA A 43 -5.58 0.95 -8.00
C ALA A 43 -4.77 1.75 -6.96
N ALA A 44 -3.71 1.17 -6.40
CA ALA A 44 -2.81 1.84 -5.47
C ALA A 44 -2.08 2.99 -6.15
N ASN A 45 -1.52 2.77 -7.35
CA ASN A 45 -0.87 3.82 -8.13
C ASN A 45 -1.85 4.96 -8.47
N TYR A 46 -3.10 4.66 -8.81
CA TYR A 46 -4.12 5.70 -9.03
C TYR A 46 -4.33 6.56 -7.78
N ILE A 47 -4.44 5.95 -6.60
CA ILE A 47 -4.57 6.67 -5.32
C ILE A 47 -3.35 7.56 -5.09
N THR A 48 -2.14 7.02 -5.25
CA THR A 48 -0.90 7.79 -5.11
C THR A 48 -0.88 9.00 -6.04
N ARG A 49 -1.20 8.83 -7.33
CA ARG A 49 -1.23 9.93 -8.30
C ARG A 49 -2.35 10.93 -8.03
N HIS A 50 -3.48 10.49 -7.51
CA HIS A 50 -4.59 11.38 -7.14
C HIS A 50 -4.19 12.34 -6.01
N PHE A 51 -3.48 11.86 -4.99
CA PHE A 51 -3.12 12.67 -3.83
C PHE A 51 -1.75 13.34 -3.92
N HIS A 52 -0.79 12.75 -4.63
CA HIS A 52 0.61 13.21 -4.66
C HIS A 52 1.12 13.56 -6.06
N GLY A 53 0.30 13.41 -7.11
CA GLY A 53 0.71 13.71 -8.48
C GLY A 53 1.90 12.85 -8.94
N SER A 54 2.76 13.43 -9.77
CA SER A 54 3.94 12.76 -10.33
C SER A 54 5.21 12.93 -9.48
N GLU A 55 5.16 13.71 -8.41
CA GLU A 55 6.33 14.07 -7.62
C GLU A 55 6.85 12.90 -6.78
N VAL A 56 8.16 12.89 -6.55
CA VAL A 56 8.85 11.91 -5.72
C VAL A 56 9.68 12.69 -4.71
N ASP A 57 9.44 12.42 -3.44
CA ASP A 57 10.21 12.99 -2.35
C ASP A 57 11.55 12.26 -2.20
N ILE A 58 12.63 13.01 -2.08
CA ILE A 58 14.00 12.48 -2.02
C ILE A 58 14.57 12.77 -0.66
N GLU A 59 14.78 11.71 0.11
CA GLU A 59 15.21 11.77 1.50
C GLU A 59 16.57 11.10 1.69
N GLU A 60 17.47 11.74 2.44
CA GLU A 60 18.76 11.17 2.84
C GLU A 60 18.69 10.63 4.28
N LEU A 61 18.91 9.33 4.44
CA LEU A 61 18.94 8.67 5.74
C LEU A 61 20.37 8.50 6.25
N ALA A 62 20.77 9.36 7.20
CA ALA A 62 22.04 9.22 7.90
C ALA A 62 21.97 8.11 8.97
N ASN A 63 22.70 7.01 8.76
CA ASN A 63 22.73 5.90 9.71
C ASN A 63 23.70 6.14 10.88
N ILE A 64 23.36 7.10 11.73
CA ILE A 64 24.20 7.63 12.82
C ILE A 64 24.45 6.65 13.99
N LYS A 65 23.72 5.53 14.06
CA LYS A 65 23.81 4.53 15.15
C LYS A 65 24.08 3.11 14.66
N LYS A 66 24.53 2.95 13.41
CA LYS A 66 24.85 1.63 12.84
C LYS A 66 25.80 0.88 13.77
N ASN A 67 25.43 -0.35 14.16
CA ASN A 67 26.18 -1.24 15.05
C ASN A 67 26.25 -0.83 16.54
N PHE A 68 25.48 0.16 16.98
CA PHE A 68 25.39 0.57 18.40
C PHE A 68 24.05 0.18 19.04
N CYS A 69 23.32 -0.76 18.44
CA CYS A 69 22.06 -1.27 18.98
C CYS A 69 22.33 -2.38 20.00
N SER A 70 21.69 -2.30 21.16
CA SER A 70 21.74 -3.34 22.21
C SER A 70 20.80 -4.52 21.93
N GLU A 71 19.89 -4.37 20.98
CA GLU A 71 18.86 -5.35 20.68
C GLU A 71 19.40 -6.46 19.77
N ASP A 72 18.99 -7.70 20.05
CA ASP A 72 19.33 -8.90 19.26
C ASP A 72 18.14 -9.33 18.40
N CYS A 73 17.77 -8.47 17.45
CA CYS A 73 16.65 -8.72 16.55
C CYS A 73 17.04 -9.68 15.43
N THR A 74 16.36 -10.83 15.30
CA THR A 74 16.67 -11.87 14.30
C THR A 74 16.56 -11.44 12.83
N PHE A 75 15.88 -10.33 12.57
CA PHE A 75 15.68 -9.77 11.23
C PHE A 75 16.57 -8.55 10.95
N CYS A 76 17.25 -8.03 11.98
CA CYS A 76 18.09 -6.84 11.87
C CYS A 76 19.56 -7.28 11.72
N SER A 77 20.29 -6.63 10.81
CA SER A 77 21.69 -6.95 10.47
C SER A 77 22.72 -6.28 11.37
#